data_AF-A0A3U4YHM7-F1
#
_entry.id   AF-A0A3U4YHM7-F1
#
_cell.length_a   1.000
_cell.length_b   1.000
_cell.length_c   1.000
_cell.angle_alpha   90.00
_cell.angle_beta   90.00
_cell.angle_gamma   90.00
#
_symmetry.space_group_name_H-M   'P 1'
#
loop_
_entity.id
_entity.type
_entity.pdbx_description
1 polymer ?
#
loop_
_entity_poly.entity_id
_entity_poly.type
_entity_poly.pdbx_seq_one_letter_code
_entity_poly.pdbx_strand_id
1 'polypeptide(L)' 'MAKTQMQLANRAWRTETKALGWHQGQSWKGGRKAWKAFCRENAAITVEEHLKTDPPFENQADANWHVAEELTYWTP' A
#
# COMPACT_ATOMS: atom_id res chain seq x y z
N MET A 1 17.75 -7.64 9.43
CA MET A 1 16.63 -6.96 10.10
C MET A 1 15.35 -7.35 9.37
N ALA A 2 14.38 -7.96 10.07
CA ALA A 2 13.05 -8.17 9.50
C ALA A 2 12.38 -6.81 9.24
N LYS A 3 11.58 -6.72 8.19
CA LYS A 3 10.82 -5.50 7.90
C LYS A 3 9.73 -5.32 8.95
N THR A 4 9.47 -4.08 9.34
CA THR A 4 8.28 -3.77 10.15
C THR A 4 7.02 -3.89 9.32
N GLN A 5 5.86 -4.07 9.97
CA GLN A 5 4.54 -4.08 9.31
C GLN A 5 4.32 -2.86 8.43
N MET A 6 4.68 -1.67 8.93
CA MET A 6 4.65 -0.41 8.14
C MET A 6 5.54 -0.45 6.89
N GLN A 7 6.73 -1.05 6.97
CA GLN A 7 7.62 -1.18 5.81
C GLN A 7 7.06 -2.16 4.77
N LEU A 8 6.42 -3.24 5.20
CA LEU A 8 5.74 -4.21 4.34
C LEU A 8 4.55 -3.56 3.64
N ALA A 9 3.64 -2.93 4.38
CA ALA A 9 2.45 -2.26 3.86
C ALA A 9 2.80 -1.13 2.88
N ASN A 10 3.72 -0.23 3.23
CA ASN A 10 4.11 0.87 2.35
C ASN A 10 4.79 0.35 1.07
N ARG A 11 5.50 -0.78 1.13
CA ARG A 11 6.06 -1.40 -0.07
C ARG A 11 4.97 -2.05 -0.93
N ALA A 12 3.96 -2.67 -0.32
CA ALA A 12 2.81 -3.22 -1.02
C ALA A 12 2.02 -2.13 -1.75
N TRP A 13 1.60 -1.08 -1.04
CA TRP A 13 0.94 0.10 -1.63
C TRP A 13 1.71 0.70 -2.81
N ARG A 14 3.03 0.84 -2.70
CA ARG A 14 3.87 1.32 -3.81
C ARG A 14 4.01 0.35 -4.96
N THR A 15 3.87 -0.96 -4.73
CA THR A 15 4.00 -1.98 -5.77
C THR A 15 2.71 -2.06 -6.57
N GLU A 16 1.60 -2.27 -5.87
CA GLU A 16 0.30 -2.50 -6.50
C GLU A 16 -0.23 -1.23 -7.19
N THR A 17 -0.22 -0.08 -6.52
CA THR A 17 -0.65 1.19 -7.19
C THR A 17 0.29 1.61 -8.33
N LYS A 18 1.56 1.19 -8.29
CA LYS A 18 2.49 1.43 -9.40
C LYS A 18 2.12 0.57 -10.61
N ALA A 19 1.75 -0.69 -10.40
CA ALA A 19 1.27 -1.60 -11.45
C ALA A 19 0.01 -1.04 -12.13
N LEU A 20 -0.85 -0.37 -11.36
CA LEU A 20 -2.03 0.36 -11.87
C LEU A 20 -1.69 1.69 -12.55
N GLY A 21 -0.41 2.07 -12.66
CA GLY A 21 0.01 3.32 -13.32
C GLY A 21 -0.15 4.58 -12.48
N TRP A 22 -0.60 4.51 -11.22
CA TRP A 22 -0.90 5.70 -10.40
C TRP A 22 0.34 6.56 -10.14
N HIS A 23 1.53 6.01 -10.29
CA HIS A 23 2.79 6.74 -10.15
C HIS A 23 3.13 7.68 -11.33
N GLN A 24 2.42 7.57 -12.46
CA GLN A 24 2.70 8.33 -13.67
C GLN A 24 2.17 9.78 -13.57
N GLY A 25 2.79 10.69 -14.32
CA GLY A 25 2.50 12.13 -14.25
C GLY A 25 1.07 12.49 -14.69
N GLN A 26 0.55 13.59 -14.15
CA GLN A 26 -0.84 14.11 -14.23
C GLN A 26 -1.87 13.45 -13.30
N SER A 27 -1.70 12.20 -12.86
CA SER A 27 -2.64 11.54 -11.93
C SER A 27 -2.65 12.16 -10.53
N TRP A 28 -1.60 12.92 -10.17
CA TRP A 28 -1.47 13.58 -8.87
C TRP A 28 -1.08 15.04 -9.03
N LYS A 29 -1.86 15.94 -8.41
CA LYS A 29 -1.56 17.40 -8.36
C LYS A 29 -0.17 17.71 -7.77
N GLY A 30 0.39 16.82 -6.95
CA GLY A 30 1.76 16.92 -6.39
C GLY A 30 2.77 15.89 -6.92
N GLY A 31 2.45 15.23 -8.05
CA GLY A 31 3.32 14.27 -8.73
C GLY A 31 3.78 13.09 -7.85
N ARG A 32 4.97 12.56 -8.15
CA ARG A 32 5.53 11.37 -7.47
C ARG A 32 5.66 11.52 -5.96
N LYS A 33 5.88 12.75 -5.44
CA LYS A 33 5.97 13.01 -4.00
C LYS A 33 4.61 12.81 -3.33
N ALA A 34 3.54 13.34 -3.92
CA ALA A 34 2.18 13.14 -3.43
C ALA A 34 1.78 11.67 -3.47
N TRP A 35 2.06 10.94 -4.56
CA TRP A 35 1.80 9.51 -4.64
C TRP A 35 2.51 8.71 -3.52
N LYS A 36 3.79 9.02 -3.24
CA LYS A 36 4.52 8.37 -2.14
C LYS A 36 3.97 8.73 -0.75
N ALA A 37 3.41 9.93 -0.58
CA ALA A 37 2.75 10.33 0.66
C ALA A 37 1.45 9.55 0.85
N PHE A 38 0.62 9.49 -0.19
CA PHE A 38 -0.58 8.65 -0.24
C PHE A 38 -0.28 7.19 0.12
N CYS A 39 0.75 6.57 -0.48
CA CYS A 39 1.11 5.17 -0.16
C CYS A 39 1.49 4.99 1.32
N ARG A 40 2.13 6.00 1.94
CA ARG A 40 2.56 5.93 3.33
C ARG A 40 1.39 6.14 4.29
N GLU A 41 0.47 7.03 3.95
CA GLU A 41 -0.75 7.29 4.72
C GLU A 41 -1.66 6.07 4.71
N ASN A 42 -1.92 5.48 3.54
CA ASN A 42 -2.72 4.26 3.46
C ASN A 42 -2.04 3.07 4.13
N ALA A 43 -0.71 2.93 4.01
CA ALA A 43 0.00 1.91 4.75
C ALA A 43 -0.14 2.04 6.28
N ALA A 44 -0.27 3.27 6.80
CA ALA A 44 -0.55 3.48 8.22
C ALA A 44 -1.93 2.96 8.59
N ILE A 45 -2.95 3.30 7.78
CA ILE A 45 -4.33 2.85 7.97
C ILE A 45 -4.43 1.34 7.85
N THR A 46 -3.85 0.73 6.80
CA THR A 46 -3.84 -0.72 6.61
C THR A 46 -3.22 -1.41 7.82
N VAL A 47 -2.08 -0.95 8.35
CA VAL A 47 -1.46 -1.59 9.53
C VAL A 47 -2.33 -1.40 10.77
N GLU A 48 -2.93 -0.21 10.96
CA GLU A 48 -3.80 0.04 12.10
C GLU A 48 -5.05 -0.85 12.08
N GLU A 49 -5.72 -0.95 10.94
CA GLU A 49 -6.96 -1.72 10.79
C GLU A 49 -6.69 -3.22 10.74
N HIS A 50 -5.70 -3.66 9.95
CA HIS A 50 -5.36 -5.09 9.82
C HIS A 50 -4.97 -5.69 11.18
N LEU A 51 -4.22 -4.98 12.03
CA LEU A 51 -3.87 -5.48 13.35
C LEU A 51 -5.05 -5.55 14.34
N LYS A 52 -6.20 -4.93 14.03
CA LYS A 52 -7.43 -5.05 14.84
C LYS A 52 -8.20 -6.32 14.50
N THR A 53 -8.16 -6.77 13.25
CA THR A 53 -9.01 -7.85 12.72
C THR A 53 -8.24 -9.12 12.40
N ASP A 54 -6.97 -9.00 12.02
CA ASP A 54 -6.17 -10.06 11.41
C ASP A 54 -4.78 -10.18 12.07
N PRO A 55 -4.11 -11.32 11.89
CA PRO A 55 -2.70 -11.47 12.26
C PRO A 55 -1.80 -10.49 11.49
N PRO A 56 -0.61 -10.13 12.01
CA PRO A 56 0.36 -9.33 11.26
C PRO A 56 0.78 -10.01 9.96
N PHE A 57 1.15 -9.23 8.94
CA PHE A 57 1.67 -9.76 7.68
C PHE A 57 2.86 -10.69 7.91
N GLU A 58 2.82 -11.86 7.28
CA GLU A 58 3.88 -12.85 7.39
C GLU A 58 5.13 -12.41 6.61
N ASN A 59 4.92 -11.84 5.43
CA ASN A 59 5.99 -11.44 4.52
C ASN A 59 5.51 -10.39 3.50
N GLN A 60 6.36 -10.06 2.52
CA GLN A 60 6.02 -9.03 1.53
C GLN A 60 4.96 -9.48 0.53
N ALA A 61 4.94 -10.77 0.14
CA ALA A 61 3.94 -11.27 -0.81
C ALA A 61 2.54 -11.26 -0.19
N ASP A 62 2.46 -11.62 1.08
CA ASP A 62 1.25 -11.55 1.90
C ASP A 62 0.71 -10.10 1.98
N ALA A 63 1.56 -9.15 2.38
CA ALA A 63 1.19 -7.74 2.39
C ALA A 63 0.76 -7.20 1.00
N ASN A 64 1.38 -7.69 -0.09
CA ASN A 64 0.98 -7.33 -1.44
C ASN A 64 -0.39 -7.89 -1.81
N TRP A 65 -0.70 -9.13 -1.40
CA TRP A 65 -1.99 -9.76 -1.66
C TRP A 65 -3.13 -8.97 -1.02
N HIS A 66 -2.99 -8.61 0.27
CA HIS A 66 -3.98 -7.80 0.97
C HIS A 66 -4.22 -6.43 0.32
N VAL A 67 -3.16 -5.73 -0.06
CA VAL A 67 -3.30 -4.42 -0.74
C VAL A 67 -3.89 -4.58 -2.14
N ALA A 68 -3.53 -5.64 -2.88
CA ALA A 68 -4.09 -5.90 -4.19
C ALA A 68 -5.60 -6.18 -4.09
N GLU A 69 -6.02 -7.00 -3.11
CA GLU A 69 -7.42 -7.26 -2.80
C GLU A 69 -8.16 -5.95 -2.46
N GLU A 70 -7.61 -5.11 -1.58
CA GLU A 70 -8.19 -3.81 -1.25
C GLU A 70 -8.38 -2.94 -2.50
N LEU A 71 -7.36 -2.86 -3.36
CA LEU A 71 -7.41 -2.06 -4.58
C LEU A 71 -8.44 -2.58 -5.60
N THR A 72 -8.81 -3.85 -5.59
CA THR A 72 -9.90 -4.35 -6.45
C THR A 72 -11.24 -3.67 -6.16
N TYR A 73 -11.48 -3.21 -4.92
CA TYR A 73 -12.68 -2.45 -4.58
C TYR A 73 -12.62 -0.98 -5.02
N TRP A 74 -11.43 -0.46 -5.32
CA TRP A 74 -11.19 0.94 -5.67
C TRP A 74 -11.13 1.15 -7.18
N THR A 75 -10.78 0.11 -7.93
CA THR A 75 -10.71 0.11 -9.39
C THR A 75 -11.70 -0.89 -9.97
N PRO A 76 -12.91 -0.44 -10.37
CA PRO A 76 -13.92 -1.29 -11.01
C PRO A 76 -13.48 -1.85 -12.36
#